data_AF-A0A257K8Y0-F1
#
_entry.id   AF-A0A257K8Y0-F1
#
_cell.length_a   1.000
_cell.length_b   1.000
_cell.length_c   1.000
_cell.angle_alpha   90.00
_cell.angle_beta   90.00
_cell.angle_gamma   90.00
#
_symmetry.space_group_name_H-M   'P 1'
#
loop_
_entity.id
_entity.type
_entity.pdbx_description
1 polymer ?
#
loop_
_entity_poly.entity_id
_entity_poly.type
_entity_poly.pdbx_seq_one_letter_code
_entity_poly.pdbx_strand_id
1 'polypeptide(L)'
;MIKSMLQKLSFILFCVLGLQFATAQLHRFKAENISVITRTEKGEWSKWSKPEPSSLLITVDEAKNRIVIHSQDIQVYTILSADTNDSNADDEVQTFECADLEGGACTILFLMRKKQNKRMQCYVNFNDIRFVYNVSILEDPVAEPKKQ
;
A
#
# COMPACT_ATOMS: atom_id res chain seq x y z
N MET A 1 -34.40 34.82 25.65
CA MET A 1 -33.13 34.24 26.17
C MET A 1 -33.00 32.75 25.85
N ILE A 2 -33.99 31.92 26.17
CA ILE A 2 -33.99 30.44 25.93
C ILE A 2 -33.84 30.05 24.45
N LYS A 3 -34.48 30.76 23.51
CA LYS A 3 -34.40 30.49 22.06
C LYS A 3 -32.98 30.66 21.49
N SER A 4 -32.24 31.66 21.99
CA SER A 4 -30.83 31.92 21.62
C SER A 4 -29.89 30.85 22.19
N MET A 5 -30.17 30.35 23.39
CA MET A 5 -29.43 29.22 23.97
C MET A 5 -29.67 27.91 23.22
N LEU A 6 -30.92 27.63 22.82
CA LEU A 6 -31.26 26.42 22.07
C LEU A 6 -30.63 26.40 20.68
N GLN A 7 -30.53 27.57 20.03
CA GLN A 7 -29.91 27.72 18.72
C GLN A 7 -28.38 27.56 18.78
N LYS A 8 -27.73 28.09 19.84
CA LYS A 8 -26.30 27.84 20.12
C LYS A 8 -26.03 26.38 20.45
N LEU A 9 -26.91 25.72 21.21
CA LEU A 9 -26.80 24.30 21.53
C LEU A 9 -26.94 23.42 20.29
N SER A 10 -27.86 23.76 19.39
CA SER A 10 -28.03 23.07 18.10
C SER A 10 -26.83 23.25 17.18
N PHE A 11 -26.18 24.42 17.20
CA PHE A 11 -24.96 24.69 16.46
C PHE A 11 -23.77 23.89 17.00
N ILE A 12 -23.63 23.81 18.33
CA ILE A 12 -22.59 22.99 18.98
C ILE A 12 -22.80 21.50 18.67
N LEU A 13 -24.04 21.02 18.71
CA LEU A 13 -24.37 19.63 18.39
C LEU A 13 -24.02 19.29 16.93
N PHE A 14 -24.27 20.21 15.99
CA PHE A 14 -23.87 20.06 14.59
C PHE A 14 -22.36 20.02 14.39
N CYS A 15 -21.58 20.82 15.12
CA CYS A 15 -20.12 20.80 15.07
C CYS A 15 -19.52 19.50 15.64
N VAL A 16 -20.12 18.92 16.68
CA VAL A 16 -19.64 17.66 17.27
C VAL A 16 -19.95 16.45 16.39
N LEU A 17 -21.07 16.48 15.65
CA LEU A 17 -21.44 15.42 14.70
C LEU A 17 -20.66 15.46 13.37
N GLY A 18 -19.99 16.58 13.06
CA GLY A 18 -19.22 16.77 11.83
C GLY A 18 -17.79 16.23 11.85
N LEU A 19 -17.30 15.71 12.99
CA LEU A 19 -15.97 15.11 13.08
C LEU A 19 -15.97 13.74 12.40
N GLN A 20 -15.76 13.73 11.08
CA GLN A 20 -15.50 12.53 10.32
C GLN A 20 -14.06 12.06 10.66
N PHE A 21 -13.93 10.96 11.41
CA PHE A 21 -12.64 10.30 11.59
C PHE A 21 -12.30 9.56 10.28
N ALA A 22 -11.31 10.04 9.54
CA ALA A 22 -10.75 9.29 8.43
C ALA A 22 -10.03 8.06 8.99
N THR A 23 -10.56 6.86 8.74
CA THR A 23 -9.87 5.62 9.07
C THR A 23 -8.81 5.39 7.99
N ALA A 24 -7.54 5.60 8.32
CA ALA A 24 -6.47 5.10 7.47
C ALA A 24 -6.44 3.57 7.57
N GLN A 25 -6.51 2.89 6.42
CA GLN A 25 -6.54 1.43 6.35
C GLN A 25 -5.10 0.90 6.36
N LEU A 26 -4.85 -0.10 7.22
CA LEU A 26 -3.61 -0.88 7.18
C LEU A 26 -3.87 -2.06 6.24
N HIS A 27 -3.20 -2.10 5.09
CA HIS A 27 -3.32 -3.23 4.17
C HIS A 27 -2.19 -4.21 4.40
N ARG A 28 -2.53 -5.50 4.44
CA ARG A 28 -1.58 -6.59 4.66
C ARG A 28 -1.64 -7.55 3.49
N PHE A 29 -0.48 -7.97 3.01
CA PHE A 29 -0.36 -8.90 1.90
C PHE A 29 0.64 -10.00 2.23
N LYS A 30 0.40 -11.20 1.72
CA LYS A 30 1.37 -12.29 1.73
C LYS A 30 2.01 -12.38 0.36
N ALA A 31 3.34 -12.25 0.28
CA ALA A 31 4.11 -12.52 -0.93
C ALA A 31 4.33 -14.03 -1.07
N GLU A 32 3.83 -14.61 -2.15
CA GLU A 32 3.87 -16.05 -2.43
C GLU A 32 5.11 -16.46 -3.23
N ASN A 33 5.62 -15.54 -4.05
CA ASN A 33 6.87 -15.69 -4.76
C ASN A 33 7.43 -14.31 -5.14
N ILE A 34 8.72 -14.29 -5.46
CA ILE A 34 9.45 -13.11 -5.89
C ILE A 34 10.17 -13.39 -7.22
N SER A 35 10.27 -12.38 -8.07
CA SER A 35 11.19 -12.36 -9.20
C SER A 35 11.94 -11.04 -9.25
N VAL A 36 13.18 -11.07 -9.74
CA VAL A 36 14.09 -9.92 -9.73
C VAL A 36 14.63 -9.68 -11.14
N ILE A 37 14.83 -8.42 -11.48
CA ILE A 37 15.50 -7.98 -12.70
C ILE A 37 16.46 -6.84 -12.34
N THR A 38 17.62 -6.82 -12.98
CA THR A 38 18.67 -5.83 -12.75
C THR A 38 19.11 -5.20 -14.06
N ARG A 39 19.66 -3.99 -14.00
CA ARG A 39 20.39 -3.42 -15.14
C ARG A 39 21.73 -4.11 -15.29
N THR A 40 22.09 -4.38 -16.54
CA THR A 40 23.42 -4.80 -16.94
C THR A 40 24.41 -3.63 -16.85
N GLU A 41 25.70 -3.92 -16.94
CA GLU A 41 26.76 -2.89 -16.99
C GLU A 41 26.57 -1.88 -18.15
N LYS A 42 25.82 -2.26 -19.19
CA LYS A 42 25.48 -1.41 -20.34
C LYS A 42 24.20 -0.58 -20.14
N GLY A 43 23.56 -0.68 -18.98
CA GLY A 43 22.33 0.04 -18.63
C GLY A 43 21.04 -0.60 -19.13
N GLU A 44 21.11 -1.73 -19.85
CA GLU A 44 19.95 -2.50 -20.34
C GLU A 44 19.39 -3.41 -19.26
N TRP A 45 18.06 -3.62 -19.22
CA TRP A 45 17.44 -4.57 -18.30
C TRP A 45 17.80 -6.02 -18.68
N SER A 46 18.16 -6.83 -17.68
CA SER A 46 18.39 -8.27 -17.84
C SER A 46 17.06 -9.03 -18.04
N LYS A 47 17.10 -10.37 -18.01
CA LYS A 47 15.87 -11.17 -17.98
C LYS A 47 15.40 -11.28 -16.53
N TRP A 48 14.09 -11.28 -16.31
CA TRP A 48 13.51 -11.65 -15.01
C TRP A 48 14.06 -13.00 -14.55
N SER A 49 14.41 -13.07 -13.26
CA SER A 49 14.73 -14.33 -12.61
C SER A 49 13.52 -15.27 -12.66
N LYS A 50 13.78 -16.57 -12.48
CA LYS A 50 12.67 -17.50 -12.25
C LYS A 50 11.97 -17.13 -10.93
N PRO A 51 10.64 -17.27 -10.84
CA PRO A 51 9.94 -17.05 -9.58
C PRO A 51 10.44 -17.98 -8.49
N GLU A 52 10.86 -17.41 -7.36
CA GLU A 52 11.27 -18.14 -6.17
C GLU A 52 10.16 -18.09 -5.12
N PRO A 53 9.78 -19.23 -4.50
CA PRO A 53 8.77 -19.25 -3.46
C PRO A 53 9.09 -18.33 -2.29
N SER A 54 8.06 -17.71 -1.73
CA SER A 54 8.18 -16.72 -0.68
C SER A 54 7.00 -16.84 0.30
N SER A 55 7.17 -16.29 1.50
CA SER A 55 6.08 -16.16 2.48
C SER A 55 6.25 -14.89 3.30
N LEU A 56 6.67 -13.81 2.64
CA LEU A 56 6.92 -12.53 3.30
C LEU A 56 5.60 -11.80 3.54
N LEU A 57 5.55 -11.05 4.64
CA LEU A 57 4.48 -10.09 4.91
C LEU A 57 4.86 -8.75 4.28
N ILE A 58 3.94 -8.17 3.52
CA ILE A 58 4.02 -6.79 3.05
C ILE A 58 2.92 -6.00 3.75
N THR A 59 3.24 -4.85 4.33
CA THR A 59 2.26 -3.96 4.96
C THR A 59 2.30 -2.58 4.32
N VAL A 60 1.13 -1.99 4.11
CA VAL A 60 0.95 -0.62 3.64
C VAL A 60 0.12 0.13 4.68
N ASP A 61 0.73 1.11 5.33
CA ASP A 61 0.14 1.96 6.36
C ASP A 61 0.18 3.42 5.88
N GLU A 62 -0.86 3.82 5.15
CA GLU A 62 -0.97 5.17 4.59
C GLU A 62 -1.08 6.24 5.68
N ALA A 63 -1.61 5.91 6.87
CA ALA A 63 -1.64 6.82 8.03
C ALA A 63 -0.23 7.21 8.48
N LYS A 64 0.69 6.26 8.40
CA LYS A 64 2.10 6.44 8.78
C LYS A 64 3.00 6.72 7.59
N ASN A 65 2.44 6.89 6.39
CA ASN A 65 3.18 7.03 5.14
C ASN A 65 4.26 5.94 5.00
N ARG A 66 3.90 4.67 5.24
CA ARG A 66 4.90 3.62 5.36
C ARG A 66 4.50 2.33 4.67
N ILE A 67 5.44 1.76 3.92
CA ILE A 67 5.36 0.41 3.37
C ILE A 67 6.51 -0.41 3.98
N VAL A 68 6.22 -1.63 4.45
CA VAL A 68 7.24 -2.53 5.02
C VAL A 68 7.14 -3.90 4.36
N ILE A 69 8.28 -4.39 3.84
CA ILE A 69 8.44 -5.76 3.36
C ILE A 69 9.28 -6.51 4.39
N HIS A 70 8.64 -7.46 5.08
CA HIS A 70 9.25 -8.26 6.14
C HIS A 70 10.08 -9.43 5.56
N SER A 71 11.11 -9.12 4.77
CA SER A 71 12.16 -10.05 4.33
C SER A 71 13.14 -10.37 5.46
N GLN A 72 14.11 -11.26 5.18
CA GLN A 72 15.25 -11.52 6.08
C GLN A 72 15.95 -10.20 6.46
N ASP A 73 16.23 -9.37 5.46
CA ASP A 73 16.58 -7.97 5.66
C ASP A 73 15.31 -7.14 5.50
N ILE A 74 14.82 -6.52 6.59
CA ILE A 74 13.55 -5.79 6.58
C ILE A 74 13.72 -4.54 5.71
N GLN A 75 12.86 -4.41 4.69
CA GLN A 75 12.84 -3.24 3.82
C GLN A 75 11.74 -2.29 4.30
N VAL A 76 12.10 -1.04 4.55
CA VAL A 76 11.18 0.00 5.03
C VAL A 76 11.20 1.14 4.03
N TYR A 77 10.01 1.57 3.62
CA TYR A 77 9.81 2.62 2.64
C TYR A 77 8.90 3.70 3.20
N THR A 78 9.32 4.94 3.05
CA THR A 78 8.51 6.13 3.35
C THR A 78 7.73 6.51 2.09
N ILE A 79 6.41 6.61 2.19
CA ILE A 79 5.54 7.08 1.11
C ILE A 79 5.68 8.61 1.03
N LEU A 80 6.11 9.10 -0.13
CA LEU A 80 6.24 10.54 -0.42
C LEU A 80 4.96 11.08 -1.07
N SER A 81 4.38 10.30 -1.99
CA SER A 81 3.08 10.59 -2.60
C SER A 81 2.43 9.32 -3.11
N ALA A 82 1.10 9.33 -3.19
CA ALA A 82 0.30 8.30 -3.84
C ALA A 82 -0.38 8.89 -5.07
N ASP A 83 -0.30 8.20 -6.20
CA ASP A 83 -1.03 8.59 -7.40
C ASP A 83 -2.50 8.20 -7.28
N THR A 84 -3.34 8.82 -8.11
CA THR A 84 -4.73 8.38 -8.25
C THR A 84 -4.76 6.97 -8.85
N ASN A 85 -5.57 6.08 -8.27
CA ASN A 85 -5.80 4.74 -8.82
C ASN A 85 -6.07 4.79 -10.33
N ASP A 86 -5.18 4.18 -11.12
CA ASP A 86 -5.35 4.04 -12.56
C ASP A 86 -6.01 2.69 -12.83
N SER A 87 -7.18 2.73 -13.44
CA SER A 87 -8.02 1.55 -13.64
C SER A 87 -8.51 1.51 -15.07
N ASN A 88 -8.16 0.44 -15.79
CA ASN A 88 -8.59 0.21 -17.17
C ASN A 88 -9.36 -1.13 -17.30
N ALA A 89 -9.61 -1.61 -18.52
CA ALA A 89 -10.37 -2.84 -18.74
C ALA A 89 -9.65 -4.11 -18.26
N ASP A 90 -8.32 -4.09 -18.17
CA ASP A 90 -7.47 -5.24 -17.90
C ASP A 90 -6.85 -5.21 -16.51
N ASP A 91 -6.51 -4.02 -16.04
CA ASP A 91 -5.67 -3.79 -14.88
C ASP A 91 -6.26 -2.72 -13.95
N GLU A 92 -5.90 -2.79 -12.68
CA GLU A 92 -6.08 -1.75 -11.67
C GLU A 92 -4.73 -1.54 -10.96
N VAL A 93 -4.29 -0.29 -10.88
CA VAL A 93 -2.94 0.09 -10.45
C VAL A 93 -3.02 1.16 -9.39
N GLN A 94 -2.42 0.89 -8.23
CA GLN A 94 -2.10 1.89 -7.23
C GLN A 94 -0.58 2.10 -7.22
N THR A 95 -0.15 3.33 -7.39
CA THR A 95 1.27 3.71 -7.43
C THR A 95 1.62 4.59 -6.23
N PHE A 96 2.79 4.36 -5.65
CA PHE A 96 3.38 5.13 -4.56
C PHE A 96 4.80 5.53 -4.94
N GLU A 97 5.09 6.82 -4.86
CA GLU A 97 6.46 7.32 -4.87
C GLU A 97 7.02 7.25 -3.46
N CYS A 98 8.19 6.64 -3.32
CA CYS A 98 8.76 6.24 -2.04
C CYS A 98 10.24 6.61 -1.92
N ALA A 99 10.71 6.63 -0.67
CA ALA A 99 12.14 6.62 -0.33
C ALA A 99 12.45 5.45 0.61
N ASP A 100 13.56 4.76 0.39
CA ASP A 100 14.08 3.75 1.33
C ASP A 100 14.67 4.40 2.60
N LEU A 101 15.24 3.58 3.49
CA LEU A 101 15.86 4.03 4.74
C LEU A 101 17.09 4.93 4.54
N GLU A 102 17.76 4.83 3.40
CA GLU A 102 18.92 5.64 3.04
C GLU A 102 18.54 6.90 2.26
N GLY A 103 17.24 7.09 1.98
CA GLY A 103 16.72 8.18 1.16
C GLY A 103 16.80 7.90 -0.35
N GLY A 104 17.11 6.67 -0.76
CA GLY A 104 17.08 6.23 -2.14
C GLY A 104 15.66 6.22 -2.69
N ALA A 105 15.45 6.90 -3.81
CA ALA A 105 14.14 7.00 -4.44
C ALA A 105 13.73 5.69 -5.11
N CYS A 106 12.48 5.28 -4.91
CA CYS A 106 11.89 4.13 -5.57
C CYS A 106 10.39 4.32 -5.79
N THR A 107 9.83 3.59 -6.75
CA THR A 107 8.37 3.55 -6.98
C THR A 107 7.86 2.17 -6.58
N ILE A 108 6.81 2.13 -5.75
CA ILE A 108 6.12 0.89 -5.37
C ILE A 108 4.73 0.90 -6.01
N LEU A 109 4.36 -0.19 -6.68
CA LEU A 109 3.05 -0.31 -7.32
C LEU A 109 2.35 -1.63 -6.97
N PHE A 110 1.05 -1.54 -6.72
CA PHE A 110 0.16 -2.68 -6.55
C PHE A 110 -0.72 -2.79 -7.80
N LEU A 111 -0.58 -3.90 -8.51
CA LEU A 111 -1.22 -4.17 -9.79
C LEU A 111 -2.14 -5.37 -9.67
N MET A 112 -3.44 -5.18 -9.87
CA MET A 112 -4.42 -6.25 -10.00
C MET A 112 -4.72 -6.53 -11.48
N ARG A 113 -4.39 -7.74 -11.93
CA ARG A 113 -4.69 -8.23 -13.29
C ARG A 113 -6.12 -8.80 -13.32
N LYS A 114 -7.11 -8.02 -13.75
CA LYS A 114 -8.55 -8.39 -13.71
C LYS A 114 -8.85 -9.67 -14.48
N LYS A 115 -8.26 -9.83 -15.66
CA LYS A 115 -8.47 -10.99 -16.56
C LYS A 115 -7.64 -12.23 -16.19
N GLN A 116 -6.77 -12.15 -15.19
CA GLN A 116 -5.91 -13.26 -14.76
C GLN A 116 -6.31 -13.74 -13.36
N ASN A 117 -7.59 -14.08 -13.19
CA ASN A 117 -8.16 -14.50 -11.91
C ASN A 117 -7.87 -13.48 -10.78
N LYS A 118 -7.92 -12.18 -11.09
CA LYS A 118 -7.59 -11.08 -10.18
C LYS A 118 -6.21 -11.23 -9.50
N ARG A 119 -5.24 -11.81 -10.20
CA ARG A 119 -3.86 -11.93 -9.69
C ARG A 119 -3.33 -10.56 -9.29
N MET A 120 -2.87 -10.45 -8.05
CA MET A 120 -2.25 -9.24 -7.53
C MET A 120 -0.73 -9.37 -7.55
N GLN A 121 -0.08 -8.26 -7.89
CA GLN A 121 1.36 -8.14 -7.92
C GLN A 121 1.79 -6.85 -7.20
N CYS A 122 2.88 -6.91 -6.45
CA CYS A 122 3.54 -5.74 -5.88
C CYS A 122 4.91 -5.59 -6.54
N TYR A 123 5.19 -4.46 -7.18
CA TYR A 123 6.52 -4.16 -7.69
C TYR A 123 7.21 -3.12 -6.82
N VAL A 124 8.52 -3.29 -6.63
CA VAL A 124 9.40 -2.30 -6.04
C VAL A 124 10.45 -1.95 -7.08
N ASN A 125 10.45 -0.70 -7.55
CA ASN A 125 11.26 -0.25 -8.67
C ASN A 125 12.30 0.76 -8.21
N PHE A 126 13.55 0.37 -8.24
CA PHE A 126 14.69 1.29 -8.20
C PHE A 126 15.20 1.54 -9.62
N ASN A 127 16.18 2.44 -9.74
CA ASN A 127 16.76 2.81 -11.02
C ASN A 127 17.46 1.64 -11.73
N ASP A 128 18.09 0.75 -10.96
CA ASP A 128 18.98 -0.32 -11.41
C ASP A 128 18.49 -1.73 -11.05
N ILE A 129 17.54 -1.87 -10.12
CA ILE A 129 16.93 -3.14 -9.74
C ILE A 129 15.41 -3.02 -9.60
N ARG A 130 14.68 -4.08 -9.97
CA ARG A 130 13.25 -4.19 -9.71
C ARG A 130 12.91 -5.55 -9.13
N PHE A 131 11.97 -5.53 -8.21
CA PHE A 131 11.38 -6.72 -7.59
C PHE A 131 9.92 -6.80 -8.02
N VAL A 132 9.42 -8.00 -8.26
CA VAL A 132 7.99 -8.27 -8.37
C VAL A 132 7.62 -9.42 -7.45
N TYR A 133 6.63 -9.16 -6.61
CA TYR A 133 6.01 -10.14 -5.73
C TYR A 133 4.63 -10.50 -6.29
N ASN A 134 4.32 -11.78 -6.47
CA ASN A 134 2.91 -12.17 -6.56
C ASN A 134 2.36 -12.22 -5.13
N VAL A 135 1.25 -11.54 -4.89
CA VAL A 135 0.73 -11.32 -3.53
C VAL A 135 -0.73 -11.73 -3.42
N SER A 136 -1.12 -12.17 -2.23
CA SER A 136 -2.52 -12.33 -1.82
C SER A 136 -2.85 -11.37 -0.69
N ILE A 137 -4.07 -10.82 -0.69
CA ILE A 137 -4.56 -9.97 0.40
C ILE A 137 -4.71 -10.84 1.65
N LEU A 138 -4.18 -10.37 2.76
CA LEU A 138 -4.49 -10.91 4.08
C LEU A 138 -5.62 -10.08 4.65
N GLU A 139 -6.80 -10.70 4.82
CA GLU A 139 -7.88 -10.08 5.57
C GLU A 139 -7.41 -9.88 7.01
N ASP A 140 -7.57 -8.66 7.53
CA ASP A 140 -7.38 -8.43 8.94
C ASP A 140 -8.38 -9.31 9.71
N PRO A 141 -7.98 -10.00 10.78
CA PRO A 141 -8.94 -10.68 11.63
C PRO A 141 -9.96 -9.63 12.09
N VAL A 142 -11.24 -9.89 11.81
CA VAL A 142 -12.35 -9.05 12.27
C VAL A 142 -12.13 -8.82 13.77
N ALA A 143 -11.83 -7.58 14.16
CA ALA A 143 -11.68 -7.24 15.55
C ALA A 143 -12.98 -7.63 16.24
N GLU A 144 -12.95 -8.68 17.07
CA GLU A 144 -14.12 -9.05 17.86
C GLU A 144 -14.54 -7.80 18.63
N PRO A 145 -15.83 -7.41 18.56
CA PRO A 145 -16.30 -6.26 19.30
C PRO A 145 -15.98 -6.51 20.77
N LYS A 146 -15.16 -5.63 21.36
CA LYS A 146 -14.91 -5.65 22.79
C LYS A 146 -16.27 -5.55 23.46
N LYS A 147 -16.73 -6.66 24.06
CA LYS A 147 -17.94 -6.69 24.87
C LYS A 147 -17.77 -5.63 25.96
N GLN A 148 -18.57 -4.57 25.88
CA GLN A 148 -18.80 -3.63 26.97
C GLN A 148 -19.58 -4.32 28.09
#